data_AF-A0A914VH02-F1
#
_entry.id   AF-A0A914VH02-F1
#
_cell.length_a   1.000
_cell.length_b   1.000
_cell.length_c   1.000
_cell.angle_alpha   90.00
_cell.angle_beta   90.00
_cell.angle_gamma   90.00
#
_symmetry.space_group_name_H-M   'P 1'
#
loop_
_entity.id
_entity.type
_entity.pdbx_description
1 polymer ?
#
loop_
_entity_poly.entity_id
_entity_poly.type
_entity_poly.pdbx_seq_one_letter_code
_entity_poly.pdbx_strand_id
1 'polypeptide(L)'
;MASFVEMELPDVQAGFRKGRGTRDQIANLQWIMEKTREFQKDVYMCFIDYSKAFDCVEHDKLWKCLKQMGIPEHLVELIRSLYENQEATVRTAFGNTEWFDIERGV
;
A
#
# COMPACT_ATOMS: atom_id res chain seq x y z
N MET A 1 16.59 -2.67 -16.15
CA MET A 1 16.12 -1.30 -15.91
C MET A 1 15.25 -1.33 -14.68
N ALA A 2 15.40 -0.37 -13.76
CA ALA A 2 14.44 -0.23 -12.66
C ALA A 2 13.07 0.08 -13.27
N SER A 3 12.01 -0.54 -12.75
CA SER A 3 10.66 -0.19 -13.20
C SER A 3 10.37 1.26 -12.80
N PHE A 4 9.42 1.88 -13.49
CA PHE A 4 9.02 3.25 -13.22
C PHE A 4 8.65 3.47 -11.74
N VAL A 5 7.93 2.51 -11.16
CA VAL A 5 7.53 2.50 -9.75
C VAL A 5 8.74 2.46 -8.81
N GLU A 6 9.79 1.68 -9.13
CA GLU A 6 10.96 1.55 -8.25
C GLU A 6 11.77 2.85 -8.10
N MET A 7 11.67 3.78 -9.06
CA MET A 7 12.31 5.10 -9.00
C MET A 7 11.58 6.06 -8.05
N GLU A 8 10.28 5.85 -7.84
CA GLU A 8 9.44 6.71 -7.01
C GLU A 8 9.30 6.20 -5.56
N LEU A 9 9.52 4.90 -5.34
CA LEU A 9 9.40 4.30 -4.00
C LEU A 9 10.59 4.67 -3.10
N PRO A 10 10.34 5.20 -1.88
CA PRO A 10 11.41 5.52 -0.93
C PRO A 10 12.30 4.33 -0.60
N ASP A 11 13.58 4.57 -0.35
CA ASP A 11 14.53 3.52 0.00
C ASP A 11 14.20 2.81 1.32
N VAL A 12 13.45 3.46 2.19
CA VAL A 12 13.00 2.86 3.45
C VAL A 12 11.84 1.86 3.25
N GLN A 13 11.15 1.88 2.11
CA GLN A 13 10.10 0.92 1.83
C GLN A 13 10.70 -0.46 1.52
N ALA A 14 10.29 -1.46 2.30
CA ALA A 14 10.65 -2.86 2.08
C ALA A 14 9.46 -3.71 1.58
N GLY A 15 8.24 -3.38 2.00
CA GLY A 15 7.03 -4.11 1.59
C GLY A 15 6.83 -4.08 0.08
N PHE A 16 6.45 -5.23 -0.48
CA PHE A 16 6.17 -5.44 -1.91
C PHE A 16 7.34 -5.10 -2.86
N ARG A 17 8.58 -5.00 -2.37
CA ARG A 17 9.78 -4.76 -3.20
C ARG A 17 10.66 -5.99 -3.29
N LYS A 18 11.09 -6.31 -4.50
CA LYS A 18 11.94 -7.49 -4.75
C LYS A 18 13.27 -7.36 -4.02
N GLY A 19 13.65 -8.41 -3.29
CA GLY A 19 14.94 -8.47 -2.59
C GLY A 19 15.02 -7.62 -1.32
N ARG A 20 13.90 -7.04 -0.87
CA ARG A 20 13.79 -6.33 0.41
C ARG A 20 12.81 -7.07 1.31
N GLY A 21 13.03 -7.07 2.62
CA GLY A 21 12.17 -7.81 3.53
C GLY A 21 12.14 -7.26 4.94
N THR A 22 11.31 -7.90 5.78
CA THR A 22 11.13 -7.53 7.19
C THR A 22 12.40 -7.73 8.01
N ARG A 23 13.28 -8.67 7.62
CA ARG A 23 14.55 -8.94 8.30
C ARG A 23 15.43 -7.69 8.40
N ASP A 24 15.58 -6.95 7.29
CA ASP A 24 16.42 -5.76 7.24
C ASP A 24 15.81 -4.62 8.09
N GLN A 25 14.48 -4.49 8.06
CA GLN A 25 13.76 -3.48 8.85
C GLN A 25 13.82 -3.77 10.36
N ILE A 26 13.73 -5.05 10.76
CA ILE A 26 13.91 -5.47 12.15
C ILE A 26 15.35 -5.19 12.61
N ALA A 27 16.35 -5.51 11.79
CA ALA A 27 17.75 -5.22 12.08
C ALA A 27 18.01 -3.71 12.25
N ASN A 28 17.45 -2.88 11.36
CA ASN A 28 17.52 -1.42 11.48
C ASN A 28 16.94 -0.93 12.80
N LEU A 29 15.78 -1.45 13.20
CA LEU A 29 15.13 -1.09 14.47
C LEU A 29 15.99 -1.49 15.67
N GLN A 30 16.56 -2.70 15.66
CA GLN A 30 17.47 -3.18 16.71
C GLN A 30 18.69 -2.29 16.83
N TRP A 31 19.34 -1.93 15.72
CA TRP A 31 20.49 -1.04 15.73
C TRP A 31 20.15 0.35 16.27
N ILE A 32 18.98 0.91 15.92
CA ILE A 32 18.53 2.19 16.50
C ILE A 32 18.39 2.07 18.01
N MET A 33 17.76 1.00 18.53
CA MET A 33 17.62 0.79 19.97
C MET A 33 18.98 0.63 20.68
N GLU A 34 19.87 -0.17 20.10
CA GLU A 34 21.22 -0.41 20.64
C GLU A 34 22.04 0.87 20.69
N LYS A 35 22.06 1.64 19.60
CA LYS A 35 22.79 2.92 19.54
C LYS A 35 22.21 3.95 20.49
N THR A 36 20.90 4.06 20.58
CA THR A 36 20.27 5.01 21.51
C THR A 36 20.63 4.66 22.97
N ARG A 37 20.63 3.37 23.32
CA ARG A 37 21.05 2.88 24.64
C ARG A 37 22.53 3.16 24.91
N GLU A 38 23.42 2.93 23.94
CA GLU A 38 24.86 3.18 24.04
C GLU A 38 25.15 4.64 24.42
N PHE A 39 24.44 5.59 23.81
CA PHE A 39 24.62 7.03 24.04
C PHE A 39 23.71 7.63 25.12
N GLN A 40 23.00 6.78 25.89
CA GLN A 40 22.05 7.19 26.94
C GLN A 40 21.06 8.27 26.45
N LYS A 41 20.51 8.08 25.25
CA LYS A 41 19.45 8.93 24.71
C LYS A 41 18.10 8.23 24.90
N ASP A 42 17.03 9.03 24.87
CA ASP A 42 15.68 8.51 24.81
C ASP A 42 15.29 8.25 23.36
N VAL A 43 14.57 7.16 23.11
CA VAL A 43 13.97 6.84 21.81
C VAL A 43 12.50 6.51 22.01
N TYR A 44 11.65 7.08 21.15
CA TYR A 44 10.23 6.80 21.09
C TYR A 44 9.90 6.23 19.72
N MET A 45 9.14 5.14 19.70
CA MET A 45 8.75 4.45 18.47
C MET A 45 7.24 4.44 18.35
N CYS A 46 6.73 4.84 17.19
CA CYS A 46 5.32 4.80 16.86
C CYS A 46 5.11 3.77 15.75
N PHE A 47 4.27 2.76 16.03
CA PHE A 47 3.87 1.77 15.04
C PHE A 47 2.47 2.13 14.56
N ILE A 48 2.36 2.43 13.27
CA ILE A 48 1.11 2.80 12.62
C ILE A 48 0.67 1.61 11.76
N ASP A 49 -0.58 1.20 11.93
CA ASP A 49 -1.20 0.18 11.10
C ASP A 49 -2.53 0.72 10.54
N TYR A 50 -2.80 0.43 9.27
CA TYR A 50 -4.01 0.85 8.59
C TYR A 50 -5.05 -0.27 8.65
N SER A 51 -6.20 0.01 9.27
CA SER A 51 -7.32 -0.92 9.25
C SER A 51 -7.81 -1.11 7.82
N LYS A 52 -7.90 -2.38 7.37
CA LYS A 52 -8.40 -2.76 6.04
C LYS A 52 -7.72 -1.98 4.90
N ALA A 53 -6.39 -1.94 4.93
CA ALA A 53 -5.59 -1.09 4.05
C ALA A 53 -5.90 -1.22 2.55
N PHE A 54 -6.29 -2.41 2.08
CA PHE A 54 -6.72 -2.63 0.69
C PHE A 54 -8.19 -2.27 0.47
N ASP A 55 -9.11 -2.74 1.33
CA ASP A 55 -10.55 -2.49 1.18
C ASP A 55 -10.93 -1.00 1.28
N CYS A 56 -10.12 -0.20 1.97
CA CYS A 56 -10.39 1.22 2.21
C CYS A 56 -9.76 2.16 1.18
N VAL A 57 -9.10 1.65 0.13
CA VAL A 57 -8.50 2.49 -0.90
C VAL A 57 -9.58 3.22 -1.70
N GLU A 58 -9.53 4.56 -1.70
CA GLU A 58 -10.36 5.40 -2.56
C GLU A 58 -9.75 5.46 -3.97
N HIS A 59 -10.48 5.00 -4.98
CA HIS A 59 -10.00 4.91 -6.36
C HIS A 59 -9.55 6.27 -6.93
N ASP A 60 -10.29 7.34 -6.67
CA ASP A 60 -9.92 8.70 -7.11
C ASP A 60 -8.56 9.16 -6.56
N LYS A 61 -8.24 8.78 -5.31
CA LYS A 61 -6.94 9.07 -4.72
C LYS A 61 -5.87 8.21 -5.35
N LEU A 62 -6.15 6.93 -5.59
CA LEU A 62 -5.23 6.02 -6.28
C LEU A 62 -4.84 6.57 -7.66
N TRP A 63 -5.81 7.02 -8.47
CA TRP A 63 -5.52 7.60 -9.80
C TRP A 63 -4.65 8.84 -9.71
N LYS A 64 -4.91 9.72 -8.75
CA LYS A 64 -4.10 10.93 -8.52
C LYS A 64 -2.67 10.57 -8.10
N CYS A 65 -2.51 9.60 -7.20
CA CYS A 65 -1.20 9.13 -6.75
C CYS A 65 -0.38 8.54 -7.92
N LEU A 66 -0.96 7.66 -8.74
CA LEU A 66 -0.27 7.05 -9.88
C LEU A 66 0.21 8.12 -10.88
N LYS A 67 -0.62 9.13 -11.15
CA LYS A 67 -0.24 10.27 -12.01
C LYS A 67 0.87 11.13 -11.40
N GLN A 68 0.81 11.39 -10.09
CA GLN A 68 1.83 12.16 -9.38
C GLN A 68 3.19 11.45 -9.32
N MET A 69 3.17 10.13 -9.23
CA MET A 69 4.36 9.29 -9.39
C MET A 69 4.92 9.38 -10.82
N GLY A 70 4.15 9.90 -11.78
CA GLY A 70 4.54 10.09 -13.18
C GLY A 70 4.24 8.90 -14.10
N ILE A 71 3.40 7.96 -13.64
CA ILE A 71 2.99 6.82 -14.47
C ILE A 71 2.26 7.36 -15.70
N PRO A 72 2.61 6.91 -16.93
CA PRO A 72 1.98 7.39 -18.15
C PRO A 72 0.45 7.28 -18.12
N GLU A 73 -0.25 8.33 -18.58
CA GLU A 73 -1.71 8.43 -18.50
C GLU A 73 -2.43 7.20 -19.06
N HIS A 74 -2.01 6.69 -20.22
CA HIS A 74 -2.62 5.51 -20.83
C HIS A 74 -2.51 4.23 -19.96
N LEU A 75 -1.48 4.10 -19.12
CA LEU A 75 -1.38 3.00 -18.16
C LEU A 75 -2.30 3.22 -16.96
N VAL A 76 -2.43 4.47 -16.51
CA VAL A 76 -3.38 4.82 -15.44
C VAL A 76 -4.81 4.56 -15.88
N GLU A 77 -5.17 4.92 -17.13
CA GLU A 77 -6.48 4.63 -17.73
C GLU A 77 -6.70 3.11 -17.88
N LEU A 78 -5.67 2.37 -18.30
CA LEU A 78 -5.75 0.91 -18.36
C LEU A 78 -6.06 0.31 -16.98
N ILE A 79 -5.35 0.73 -15.93
CA ILE A 79 -5.62 0.26 -14.56
C ILE A 79 -7.01 0.70 -14.12
N ARG A 80 -7.41 1.95 -14.37
CA ARG A 80 -8.74 2.47 -14.01
C ARG A 80 -9.85 1.61 -14.62
N SER A 81 -9.71 1.22 -15.88
CA SER A 81 -10.70 0.38 -16.57
C SER A 81 -10.94 -0.97 -15.89
N LEU A 82 -9.99 -1.49 -15.12
CA LEU A 82 -10.18 -2.71 -14.32
C LEU A 82 -11.15 -2.50 -13.15
N TYR A 83 -11.34 -1.26 -12.70
CA TYR A 83 -12.16 -0.88 -11.55
C TYR A 83 -13.46 -0.17 -11.95
N GLU A 84 -13.69 0.10 -13.24
CA GLU A 84 -14.91 0.74 -13.71
C GLU A 84 -16.11 -0.21 -13.64
N ASN A 85 -17.24 0.30 -13.12
CA ASN A 85 -18.52 -0.41 -13.03
C ASN A 85 -18.43 -1.81 -12.39
N GLN A 86 -17.58 -1.95 -11.36
CA GLN A 86 -17.48 -3.19 -10.60
C GLN A 86 -18.70 -3.33 -9.69
N GLU A 87 -19.38 -4.47 -9.77
CA GLU A 87 -20.48 -4.83 -8.89
C GLU A 87 -20.13 -6.10 -8.09
N ALA A 88 -20.62 -6.18 -6.86
CA ALA A 88 -20.51 -7.35 -6.00
C ALA A 88 -21.86 -7.77 -5.42
N THR A 89 -21.96 -9.03 -5.01
CA THR A 89 -23.06 -9.56 -4.21
C THR A 89 -22.50 -10.46 -3.10
N VAL A 90 -23.15 -10.49 -1.94
CA VAL A 90 -22.74 -11.32 -0.81
C VAL A 90 -23.52 -12.63 -0.82
N ARG A 91 -22.81 -13.76 -0.78
CA ARG A 91 -23.43 -15.08 -0.62
C ARG A 91 -23.76 -15.34 0.84
N THR A 92 -25.03 -15.61 1.13
CA THR A 92 -25.52 -15.94 2.48
C THR A 92 -26.14 -17.34 2.51
N ALA A 93 -26.52 -17.82 3.70
CA ALA A 93 -27.24 -19.08 3.86
C ALA A 93 -28.64 -19.08 3.21
N PHE A 94 -29.20 -17.89 2.92
CA PHE A 94 -30.53 -17.72 2.33
C PHE A 94 -30.49 -17.40 0.83
N GLY A 95 -29.30 -17.39 0.22
CA GLY A 95 -29.08 -16.97 -1.17
C GLY A 95 -28.12 -15.79 -1.28
N ASN A 96 -27.96 -15.27 -2.50
CA ASN A 96 -27.17 -14.07 -2.76
C ASN A 96 -27.96 -12.81 -2.40
N THR A 97 -27.28 -11.75 -1.96
CA THR A 97 -27.88 -10.42 -1.80
C THR A 97 -28.13 -9.77 -3.16
N GLU A 98 -28.80 -8.62 -3.16
CA GLU A 98 -28.77 -7.72 -4.31
C GLU A 98 -27.33 -7.34 -4.67
N TRP A 99 -27.13 -7.03 -5.94
CA TRP A 99 -25.87 -6.48 -6.43
C TRP A 99 -25.69 -5.03 -5.94
N PHE A 100 -24.45 -4.64 -5.69
CA PHE A 100 -24.09 -3.29 -5.30
C PHE A 100 -22.73 -2.89 -5.89
N ASP A 101 -22.54 -1.59 -6.10
CA ASP A 101 -21.31 -1.04 -6.66
C ASP A 101 -20.12 -1.15 -5.69
N ILE A 102 -18.94 -1.47 -6.25
CA ILE A 102 -17.66 -1.44 -5.53
C ILE A 102 -17.04 -0.04 -5.70
N GLU A 103 -17.18 0.80 -4.68
CA GLU A 103 -16.65 2.18 -4.71
C GLU A 103 -15.24 2.32 -4.13
N ARG A 104 -14.76 1.32 -3.39
CA ARG A 104 -13.48 1.32 -2.68
C ARG A 104 -12.90 -0.08 -2.66
N GLY A 105 -11.58 -0.16 -2.54
CA GLY A 105 -10.90 -1.43 -2.50
C GLY A 105 -9.87 -1.59 -3.61
N VAL A 106 -9.04 -2.63 -3.47
CA VAL A 106 -8.15 -3.17 -4.51
C VAL A 106 -8.51 -4.64 -4.69
#